data_AF-A0A8T5FDI4-F1
#
_entry.id   AF-A0A8T5FDI4-F1
#
_cell.length_a   1.000
_cell.length_b   1.000
_cell.length_c   1.000
_cell.angle_alpha   90.00
_cell.angle_beta   90.00
_cell.angle_gamma   90.00
#
_symmetry.space_group_name_H-M   'P 1'
#
loop_
_entity.id
_entity.type
_entity.pdbx_description
1 polymer ?
#
loop_
_entity_poly.entity_id
_entity_poly.type
_entity_poly.pdbx_seq_one_letter_code
_entity_poly.pdbx_strand_id
1 'polypeptide(L)'
;MQHLTSKMKQDWFEYIIKRDGGFRCFYCKKTLSLTNFVHDHLNDNRKDNRIENIVHACYTCNNKKKFNFDMLLSAKDKLNENEIGNSMRERISLKPRELKELDISKENYEIAEDYITKQVDVNGYIKVKETKNSIAYLCRTANGTGSPQAVSNYISTLTSTEAPFEIIKNEDGEKIIQRKQP
;
A
#
# COMPACT_ATOMS: atom_id res chain seq x y z
N MET A 1 -27.71 -3.69 9.79
CA MET A 1 -27.49 -2.51 8.92
C MET A 1 -26.04 -2.52 8.48
N GLN A 2 -25.75 -2.50 7.17
CA GLN A 2 -24.38 -2.46 6.67
C GLN A 2 -23.97 -0.99 6.54
N HIS A 3 -23.17 -0.51 7.48
CA HIS A 3 -22.59 0.83 7.46
C HIS A 3 -21.15 0.75 6.96
N LEU A 4 -20.61 1.89 6.50
CA LEU A 4 -19.17 2.01 6.24
C LEU A 4 -18.36 1.54 7.45
N THR A 5 -17.51 0.54 7.24
CA THR A 5 -16.63 0.02 8.28
C THR A 5 -15.56 1.06 8.63
N SER A 6 -15.01 0.99 9.85
CA SER A 6 -13.92 1.89 10.26
C SER A 6 -12.71 1.80 9.33
N LYS A 7 -12.43 0.60 8.81
CA LYS A 7 -11.36 0.37 7.83
C LYS A 7 -11.60 1.14 6.53
N MET A 8 -12.82 1.05 5.97
CA MET A 8 -13.17 1.78 4.74
C MET A 8 -13.08 3.30 4.94
N LYS A 9 -13.52 3.80 6.10
CA LYS A 9 -13.40 5.23 6.43
C LYS A 9 -11.94 5.68 6.47
N GLN A 10 -11.06 4.88 7.06
CA GLN A 10 -9.62 5.16 7.14
C GLN A 10 -8.97 5.10 5.76
N ASP A 11 -9.20 4.02 5.00
CA ASP A 11 -8.58 3.79 3.70
C ASP A 11 -8.98 4.86 2.67
N TRP A 12 -10.18 5.43 2.78
CA TRP A 12 -10.71 6.39 1.79
C TRP A 12 -10.54 7.85 2.19
N PHE A 13 -10.18 8.14 3.44
CA PHE A 13 -10.10 9.50 3.95
C PHE A 13 -9.19 10.39 3.09
N GLU A 14 -7.93 9.98 2.90
CA GLU A 14 -6.96 10.74 2.09
C GLU A 14 -7.36 10.79 0.61
N TYR A 15 -7.92 9.68 0.09
CA TYR A 15 -8.36 9.61 -1.30
C TYR A 15 -9.45 10.63 -1.60
N ILE A 16 -10.49 10.69 -0.75
CA ILE A 16 -11.62 11.61 -0.92
C ILE A 16 -11.13 13.07 -0.80
N ILE A 17 -10.26 13.37 0.16
CA ILE A 17 -9.63 14.70 0.29
C ILE A 17 -8.90 15.09 -0.99
N LYS A 18 -8.08 14.19 -1.55
CA LYS A 18 -7.32 14.47 -2.78
C LYS A 18 -8.25 14.63 -3.99
N ARG A 19 -9.28 13.78 -4.11
CA ARG A 19 -10.25 13.82 -5.21
C ARG A 19 -11.09 15.10 -5.19
N ASP A 20 -11.53 15.53 -4.01
CA ASP A 20 -12.51 16.61 -3.86
C ASP A 20 -11.86 17.98 -3.55
N GLY A 21 -10.54 18.10 -3.69
CA GLY A 21 -9.82 19.37 -3.60
C GLY A 21 -9.61 19.87 -2.17
N GLY A 22 -9.56 18.97 -1.19
CA GLY A 22 -9.22 19.26 0.20
C GLY A 22 -10.24 18.74 1.21
N PHE A 23 -9.93 18.94 2.49
CA PHE A 23 -10.81 18.51 3.58
C PHE A 23 -11.92 19.54 3.84
N ARG A 24 -12.90 19.57 2.94
CA ARG A 24 -14.01 20.53 2.92
C ARG A 24 -15.34 19.81 2.73
N CYS A 25 -16.42 20.42 3.24
CA CYS A 25 -17.77 19.91 3.02
C CYS A 25 -18.10 19.98 1.53
N PHE A 26 -18.51 18.87 0.95
CA PHE A 26 -18.87 18.81 -0.46
C PHE A 26 -19.97 19.83 -0.83
N TYR A 27 -20.98 20.02 0.01
CA TYR A 27 -22.10 20.91 -0.28
C TYR A 27 -21.80 22.39 -0.05
N CYS A 28 -21.34 22.76 1.15
CA CYS A 28 -21.17 24.18 1.52
C CYS A 28 -19.72 24.69 1.39
N LYS A 29 -18.79 23.82 0.96
CA LYS A 29 -17.37 24.13 0.70
C LYS A 29 -16.56 24.65 1.90
N LYS A 30 -17.15 24.70 3.10
CA LYS A 30 -16.46 25.05 4.35
C LYS A 30 -15.44 23.98 4.71
N THR A 31 -14.29 24.39 5.24
CA THR A 31 -13.28 23.49 5.81
C THR A 31 -13.89 22.66 6.93
N LEU A 32 -13.58 21.36 6.93
CA LEU A 32 -14.03 20.41 7.94
C LEU A 32 -12.98 20.26 9.04
N SER A 33 -13.40 19.82 10.21
CA SER A 33 -12.52 19.36 11.27
C SER A 33 -12.68 17.85 11.46
N LEU A 34 -11.64 17.19 11.97
CA LEU A 34 -11.68 15.75 12.28
C LEU A 34 -12.77 15.40 13.30
N THR A 35 -13.17 16.38 14.12
CA THR A 35 -14.22 16.25 15.13
C THR A 35 -15.63 16.50 14.58
N ASN A 36 -15.77 17.07 13.37
CA ASN A 36 -17.06 17.55 12.88
C ASN A 36 -17.22 17.33 11.37
N PHE A 37 -17.30 16.07 10.95
CA PHE A 37 -17.66 15.68 9.59
C PHE A 37 -18.34 14.31 9.54
N VAL A 38 -18.97 14.02 8.41
CA VAL A 38 -19.53 12.71 8.09
C VAL A 38 -19.11 12.26 6.70
N HIS A 39 -19.12 10.95 6.50
CA HIS A 39 -19.14 10.34 5.17
C HIS A 39 -20.60 10.27 4.72
N ASP A 40 -20.95 11.04 3.70
CA ASP A 40 -22.29 11.06 3.11
C ASP A 40 -22.33 10.19 1.85
N HIS A 41 -23.44 9.47 1.69
CA HIS A 41 -23.76 8.67 0.52
C HIS A 41 -24.48 9.55 -0.50
N LEU A 42 -23.87 9.82 -1.64
CA LEU A 42 -24.42 10.76 -2.63
C LEU A 42 -25.83 10.36 -3.10
N ASN A 43 -26.10 9.06 -3.30
CA ASN A 43 -27.41 8.54 -3.69
C ASN A 43 -28.38 8.22 -2.54
N ASP A 44 -28.05 8.60 -1.29
CA ASP A 44 -28.82 8.27 -0.07
C ASP A 44 -28.99 6.77 0.24
N ASN A 45 -28.44 5.87 -0.59
CA ASN A 45 -28.44 4.44 -0.36
C ASN A 45 -27.28 4.04 0.55
N ARG A 46 -27.58 3.87 1.84
CA ARG A 46 -26.60 3.45 2.87
C ARG A 46 -25.94 2.08 2.62
N LYS A 47 -26.49 1.27 1.71
CA LYS A 47 -25.90 -0.03 1.32
C LYS A 47 -24.89 0.11 0.18
N ASP A 48 -24.94 1.19 -0.59
CA ASP A 48 -24.01 1.44 -1.69
C ASP A 48 -22.72 2.06 -1.16
N ASN A 49 -21.85 1.20 -0.64
CA ASN A 49 -20.56 1.60 -0.09
C ASN A 49 -19.47 1.62 -1.17
N ARG A 50 -19.77 2.01 -2.41
CA ARG A 50 -18.73 2.27 -3.41
C ARG A 50 -18.06 3.62 -3.11
N ILE A 51 -16.74 3.74 -3.31
CA ILE A 51 -15.99 4.96 -2.97
C ILE A 51 -16.43 6.18 -3.80
N GLU A 52 -16.94 5.93 -5.00
CA GLU A 52 -17.55 6.88 -5.92
C GLU A 52 -18.79 7.53 -5.30
N ASN A 53 -19.52 6.79 -4.46
CA ASN A 53 -20.73 7.23 -3.80
C ASN A 53 -20.48 7.94 -2.46
N ILE A 54 -19.22 8.07 -2.03
CA ILE A 54 -18.89 8.69 -0.74
C ILE A 54 -18.23 10.06 -0.92
N VAL A 55 -18.69 11.05 -0.14
CA VAL A 55 -18.05 12.36 0.02
C VAL A 55 -17.93 12.74 1.50
N HIS A 56 -17.08 13.72 1.80
CA HIS A 56 -17.08 14.37 3.12
C HIS A 56 -18.09 15.51 3.16
N ALA A 57 -18.94 15.53 4.18
CA ALA A 57 -19.92 16.59 4.41
C ALA A 57 -19.94 17.00 5.89
N CYS A 58 -20.38 18.22 6.19
CA CYS A 58 -20.76 18.56 7.56
C CYS A 58 -22.13 17.97 7.90
N TYR A 59 -22.39 17.70 9.18
CA TYR A 59 -23.66 17.14 9.65
C TYR A 59 -24.87 17.97 9.19
N THR A 60 -24.75 19.31 9.20
CA THR A 60 -25.82 20.21 8.79
C THR A 60 -26.23 19.99 7.34
N CYS A 61 -25.26 19.90 6.41
CA CYS A 61 -25.54 19.68 5.00
C CYS A 61 -26.08 18.27 4.76
N ASN A 62 -25.49 17.25 5.40
CA ASN A 62 -25.96 15.87 5.30
C ASN A 62 -27.43 15.72 5.69
N ASN A 63 -27.85 16.37 6.78
CA ASN A 63 -29.25 16.35 7.21
C ASN A 63 -30.16 17.15 6.27
N LYS A 64 -29.69 18.29 5.74
CA LYS A 64 -30.45 19.14 4.82
C LYS A 64 -30.63 18.54 3.43
N LYS A 65 -29.65 17.74 2.95
CA LYS A 65 -29.64 17.20 1.59
C LYS A 65 -30.96 16.54 1.20
N LYS A 66 -31.51 15.71 2.09
CA LYS A 66 -32.77 14.97 1.86
C LYS A 66 -33.98 15.83 1.50
N PHE A 67 -33.94 17.12 1.85
CA PHE A 67 -35.02 18.07 1.64
C PHE A 67 -34.63 19.22 0.73
N ASN A 68 -33.40 19.22 0.18
CA ASN A 68 -32.89 20.29 -0.65
C ASN A 68 -32.60 19.75 -2.06
N PHE A 69 -33.41 20.18 -3.02
CA PHE A 69 -33.34 19.72 -4.41
C PHE A 69 -31.98 19.98 -5.05
N ASP A 70 -31.39 21.16 -4.85
CA ASP A 70 -30.10 21.54 -5.43
C ASP A 70 -28.96 20.68 -4.88
N MET A 71 -29.00 20.35 -3.59
CA MET A 71 -28.04 19.45 -2.98
C MET A 71 -28.17 18.01 -3.50
N LEU A 72 -29.40 17.54 -3.75
CA LEU A 72 -29.63 16.24 -4.37
C LEU A 72 -29.14 16.19 -5.81
N LEU A 73 -29.36 17.26 -6.58
CA LEU A 73 -28.86 17.38 -7.94
C LEU A 73 -27.33 17.37 -7.94
N SER A 74 -26.71 18.21 -7.10
CA SER A 74 -25.25 18.26 -6.93
C SER A 74 -24.67 16.91 -6.52
N ALA A 75 -25.39 16.15 -5.67
CA ALA A 75 -24.94 14.83 -5.23
C ALA A 75 -24.98 13.80 -6.37
N LYS A 76 -26.04 13.82 -7.19
CA LYS A 76 -26.15 12.96 -8.37
C LYS A 76 -25.08 13.27 -9.40
N ASP A 77 -24.85 14.55 -9.69
CA ASP A 77 -23.82 14.98 -10.64
C ASP A 77 -22.43 14.54 -10.16
N LYS A 78 -22.16 14.66 -8.85
CA LYS A 78 -20.90 14.20 -8.27
C LYS A 78 -20.72 12.69 -8.33
N LEU A 79 -21.78 11.91 -8.13
CA LEU A 79 -21.72 10.46 -8.24
C LEU A 79 -21.34 10.07 -9.67
N ASN A 80 -22.01 10.65 -10.66
CA ASN A 80 -21.70 10.43 -12.07
C ASN A 80 -20.26 10.85 -12.43
N GLU A 81 -19.81 12.02 -11.96
CA GLU A 81 -18.43 12.48 -12.14
C GLU A 81 -17.42 11.47 -11.56
N ASN A 82 -17.68 10.96 -10.35
CA ASN A 82 -16.79 10.01 -9.70
C ASN A 82 -16.77 8.65 -10.44
N GLU A 83 -17.92 8.18 -10.94
CA GLU A 83 -18.04 6.94 -11.71
C GLU A 83 -17.32 7.05 -13.06
N ILE A 84 -17.49 8.15 -13.79
CA ILE A 84 -16.78 8.42 -15.06
C ILE A 84 -15.27 8.57 -14.82
N GLY A 85 -14.89 9.34 -13.79
CA GLY A 85 -13.49 9.58 -13.45
C GLY A 85 -12.76 8.29 -13.04
N ASN A 86 -13.46 7.35 -12.40
CA ASN A 86 -12.90 6.05 -12.06
C ASN A 86 -12.90 5.07 -13.25
N SER A 87 -13.90 5.11 -14.13
CA SER A 87 -13.91 4.34 -15.39
C SER A 87 -12.74 4.72 -16.31
N MET A 88 -12.39 6.00 -16.43
CA MET A 88 -11.19 6.41 -17.19
C MET A 88 -9.87 6.09 -16.47
N ARG A 89 -9.89 5.85 -15.15
CA ARG A 89 -8.73 5.45 -14.33
C ARG A 89 -8.49 3.94 -14.27
N GLU A 90 -9.29 3.10 -14.94
CA GLU A 90 -9.03 1.65 -15.05
C GLU A 90 -7.65 1.32 -15.67
N ARG A 91 -6.89 2.31 -16.17
CA ARG A 91 -5.48 2.16 -16.58
C ARG A 91 -4.42 2.46 -15.51
N ILE A 92 -4.80 2.92 -14.30
CA ILE A 92 -3.85 3.24 -13.21
C ILE A 92 -4.38 2.65 -11.89
N SER A 93 -4.63 1.34 -11.87
CA SER A 93 -4.92 0.62 -10.62
C SER A 93 -3.67 -0.13 -10.17
N LEU A 94 -2.68 0.62 -9.67
CA LEU A 94 -1.79 0.12 -8.64
C LEU A 94 -2.20 0.86 -7.38
N LYS A 95 -2.81 0.17 -6.42
CA LYS A 95 -3.28 0.85 -5.20
C LYS A 95 -2.08 1.51 -4.50
N PRO A 96 -2.21 2.70 -3.89
CA PRO A 96 -1.11 3.34 -3.16
C PRO A 96 -0.45 2.45 -2.10
N ARG A 97 -1.21 1.51 -1.54
CA ARG A 97 -0.70 0.50 -0.61
C ARG A 97 0.11 -0.60 -1.31
N GLU A 98 -0.33 -1.05 -2.49
CA GLU A 98 0.40 -2.05 -3.28
C GLU A 98 1.71 -1.46 -3.81
N LEU A 99 1.72 -0.19 -4.22
CA LEU A 99 2.95 0.54 -4.56
C LEU A 99 3.91 0.59 -3.37
N LYS A 100 3.43 0.95 -2.16
CA LYS A 100 4.26 0.95 -0.94
C LYS A 100 4.78 -0.45 -0.58
N GLU A 101 3.96 -1.50 -0.72
CA GLU A 101 4.38 -2.87 -0.44
C GLU A 101 5.41 -3.37 -1.47
N LEU A 102 5.29 -2.96 -2.74
CA LEU A 102 6.29 -3.20 -3.79
C LEU A 102 7.60 -2.45 -3.52
N ASP A 103 7.51 -1.17 -3.13
CA ASP A 103 8.67 -0.35 -2.79
C ASP A 103 9.44 -0.96 -1.61
N ILE A 104 8.74 -1.35 -0.54
CA ILE A 104 9.33 -2.04 0.62
C ILE A 104 9.94 -3.39 0.22
N SER A 105 9.29 -4.15 -0.67
CA SER A 105 9.83 -5.41 -1.15
C SER A 105 11.10 -5.23 -1.95
N LYS A 106 11.17 -4.18 -2.78
CA LYS A 106 12.36 -3.81 -3.57
C LYS A 106 13.51 -3.39 -2.65
N GLU A 107 13.25 -2.50 -1.69
CA GLU A 107 14.26 -2.06 -0.72
C GLU A 107 14.78 -3.24 0.12
N ASN A 108 13.90 -4.13 0.57
CA ASN A 108 14.31 -5.33 1.31
C ASN A 108 15.15 -6.31 0.45
N TYR A 109 14.90 -6.36 -0.86
CA TYR A 109 15.72 -7.12 -1.79
C TYR A 109 17.11 -6.48 -1.94
N GLU A 110 17.19 -5.17 -2.11
CA GLU A 110 18.45 -4.42 -2.19
C GLU A 110 19.30 -4.58 -0.91
N ILE A 111 18.66 -4.55 0.27
CA ILE A 111 19.33 -4.86 1.55
C ILE A 111 19.93 -6.26 1.56
N ALA A 112 19.20 -7.25 1.02
CA ALA A 112 19.67 -8.63 0.96
C ALA A 112 20.88 -8.76 0.02
N GLU A 113 20.82 -8.13 -1.15
CA GLU A 113 21.90 -8.12 -2.13
C GLU A 113 23.16 -7.45 -1.59
N ASP A 114 23.02 -6.26 -1.01
CA ASP A 114 24.13 -5.50 -0.43
C ASP A 114 24.80 -6.26 0.71
N TYR A 115 24.01 -6.88 1.60
CA TYR A 115 24.55 -7.69 2.69
C TYR A 115 25.35 -8.89 2.16
N ILE A 116 24.79 -9.68 1.23
CA ILE A 116 25.48 -10.85 0.69
C ILE A 116 26.75 -10.43 -0.05
N THR A 117 26.66 -9.40 -0.89
CA THR A 117 27.79 -8.86 -1.65
C THR A 117 28.93 -8.47 -0.71
N LYS A 118 28.66 -7.65 0.31
CA LYS A 118 29.69 -7.21 1.26
C LYS A 118 30.32 -8.37 2.01
N GLN A 119 29.53 -9.33 2.47
CA GLN A 119 30.04 -10.45 3.26
C GLN A 119 30.88 -11.40 2.41
N VAL A 120 30.44 -11.69 1.19
CA VAL A 120 31.18 -12.54 0.25
C VAL A 120 32.44 -11.84 -0.26
N ASP A 121 32.40 -10.53 -0.52
CA ASP A 121 33.58 -9.77 -0.99
C ASP A 121 34.66 -9.66 0.09
N VAL A 122 34.27 -9.58 1.37
CA VAL A 122 35.21 -9.49 2.49
C VAL A 122 35.72 -10.87 2.91
N ASN A 123 34.84 -11.87 3.03
CA ASN A 123 35.17 -13.16 3.65
C ASN A 123 35.31 -14.30 2.63
N GLY A 124 35.06 -14.05 1.35
CA GLY A 124 34.98 -15.07 0.28
C GLY A 124 33.67 -15.86 0.26
N TYR A 125 33.03 -16.07 1.42
CA TYR A 125 31.75 -16.77 1.53
C TYR A 125 30.96 -16.35 2.79
N ILE A 126 29.69 -16.76 2.86
CA ILE A 126 28.86 -16.64 4.06
C ILE A 126 27.96 -17.87 4.28
N LYS A 127 27.72 -18.27 5.53
CA LYS A 127 26.84 -19.39 5.88
C LYS A 127 25.37 -19.04 5.62
N VAL A 128 24.65 -19.90 4.89
CA VAL A 128 23.23 -19.67 4.53
C VAL A 128 22.34 -19.55 5.77
N LYS A 129 22.60 -20.36 6.81
CA LYS A 129 21.79 -20.41 8.03
C LYS A 129 21.82 -19.09 8.79
N GLU A 130 22.97 -18.45 8.86
CA GLU A 130 23.16 -17.15 9.53
C GLU A 130 22.61 -16.01 8.68
N THR A 131 22.86 -16.08 7.36
CA THR A 131 22.43 -15.08 6.37
C THR A 131 20.93 -14.78 6.44
N LYS A 132 20.08 -15.82 6.52
CA LYS A 132 18.62 -15.64 6.54
C LYS A 132 18.14 -14.78 7.70
N ASN A 133 18.64 -15.05 8.90
CA ASN A 133 18.19 -14.33 10.10
C ASN A 133 18.76 -12.92 10.13
N SER A 134 20.02 -12.74 9.72
CA SER A 134 20.64 -11.41 9.62
C SER A 134 19.90 -10.51 8.65
N ILE A 135 19.61 -10.97 7.42
CA ILE A 135 18.87 -10.17 6.44
C ILE A 135 17.45 -9.88 6.93
N ALA A 136 16.76 -10.86 7.52
CA ALA A 136 15.41 -10.64 8.06
C ALA A 136 15.41 -9.56 9.16
N TYR A 137 16.44 -9.54 10.02
CA TYR A 137 16.62 -8.51 11.03
C TYR A 137 16.89 -7.14 10.40
N LEU A 138 17.79 -7.05 9.42
CA LEU A 138 18.11 -5.80 8.73
C LEU A 138 16.88 -5.20 8.02
N CYS A 139 16.10 -6.01 7.32
CA CYS A 139 14.86 -5.60 6.68
C CYS A 139 13.85 -5.04 7.71
N ARG A 140 13.69 -5.72 8.86
CA ARG A 140 12.78 -5.26 9.93
C ARG A 140 13.23 -3.95 10.55
N THR A 141 14.54 -3.77 10.73
CA THR A 141 15.11 -2.54 11.28
C THR A 141 14.95 -1.36 10.34
N ALA A 142 15.13 -1.58 9.03
CA ALA A 142 14.99 -0.52 8.02
C ALA A 142 13.51 -0.19 7.74
N ASN A 143 12.70 -1.21 7.46
CA ASN A 143 11.39 -1.05 6.81
C ASN A 143 10.22 -1.60 7.65
N GLY A 144 10.46 -1.99 8.90
CA GLY A 144 9.44 -2.54 9.81
C GLY A 144 8.94 -3.94 9.42
N THR A 145 9.42 -4.52 8.31
CA THR A 145 8.99 -5.81 7.77
C THR A 145 10.20 -6.64 7.33
N GLY A 146 10.11 -7.96 7.41
CA GLY A 146 11.21 -8.86 7.05
C GLY A 146 10.84 -10.30 7.38
N SER A 147 10.02 -10.92 6.52
CA SER A 147 9.59 -12.29 6.72
C SER A 147 10.73 -13.24 6.31
N PRO A 148 11.05 -14.29 7.11
CA PRO A 148 12.07 -15.27 6.73
C PRO A 148 11.78 -15.96 5.40
N GLN A 149 10.50 -16.06 5.03
CA GLN A 149 10.08 -16.62 3.75
C GLN A 149 10.45 -15.70 2.58
N ALA A 150 10.17 -14.40 2.67
CA ALA A 150 10.57 -13.44 1.63
C ALA A 150 12.10 -13.39 1.47
N VAL A 151 12.82 -13.37 2.59
CA VAL A 151 14.30 -13.44 2.58
C VAL A 151 14.81 -14.71 1.93
N SER A 152 14.17 -15.86 2.17
CA SER A 152 14.55 -17.10 1.50
C SER A 152 14.35 -17.01 -0.02
N ASN A 153 13.31 -16.31 -0.48
CA ASN A 153 13.08 -16.08 -1.90
C ASN A 153 14.13 -15.12 -2.49
N TYR A 154 14.52 -14.06 -1.76
CA TYR A 154 15.57 -13.13 -2.19
C TYR A 154 16.90 -13.86 -2.36
N ILE A 155 17.30 -14.67 -1.37
CA ILE A 155 18.53 -15.49 -1.45
C ILE A 155 18.45 -16.43 -2.65
N SER A 156 17.32 -17.13 -2.85
CA SER A 156 17.16 -18.04 -3.98
C SER A 156 17.27 -17.33 -5.33
N THR A 157 16.82 -16.08 -5.41
CA THR A 157 16.95 -15.24 -6.61
C THR A 157 18.40 -14.82 -6.83
N LEU A 158 19.07 -14.34 -5.78
CA LEU A 158 20.47 -13.91 -5.79
C LEU A 158 21.46 -15.07 -6.00
N THR A 159 21.02 -16.31 -5.79
CA THR A 159 21.80 -17.52 -6.05
C THR A 159 21.24 -18.37 -7.19
N SER A 160 20.40 -17.77 -8.04
CA SER A 160 19.83 -18.45 -9.21
C SER A 160 20.91 -18.69 -10.28
N THR A 161 20.58 -19.47 -11.32
CA THR A 161 21.53 -19.82 -12.39
C THR A 161 22.15 -18.59 -13.08
N GLU A 162 21.40 -17.50 -13.22
CA GLU A 162 21.86 -16.25 -13.86
C GLU A 162 22.51 -15.26 -12.88
N ALA A 163 22.32 -15.46 -11.58
CA ALA A 163 22.80 -14.51 -10.56
C ALA A 163 24.29 -14.70 -10.23
N PRO A 164 24.98 -13.70 -9.67
CA PRO A 164 26.43 -13.73 -9.47
C PRO A 164 26.89 -14.67 -8.34
N PHE A 165 25.96 -15.15 -7.51
CA PHE A 165 26.25 -16.03 -6.38
C PHE A 165 25.74 -17.44 -6.59
N GLU A 166 26.29 -18.39 -5.86
CA GLU A 166 25.86 -19.79 -5.82
C GLU A 166 25.81 -20.32 -4.38
N ILE A 167 25.04 -21.38 -4.17
CA ILE A 167 25.02 -22.12 -2.90
C ILE A 167 25.73 -23.45 -3.08
N ILE A 168 26.86 -23.61 -2.40
CA ILE A 168 27.62 -24.88 -2.36
C ILE A 168 27.66 -25.44 -0.93
N LYS A 169 28.15 -26.67 -0.78
CA LYS A 169 28.51 -27.23 0.52
C LYS A 169 30.00 -27.04 0.77
N ASN A 170 30.36 -26.56 1.95
CA ASN A 170 31.75 -26.53 2.38
C ASN A 170 32.25 -27.93 2.79
N GLU A 171 33.52 -28.03 3.19
CA GLU A 171 34.15 -29.28 3.66
C GLU A 171 33.41 -29.90 4.87
N ASP A 172 32.80 -29.06 5.72
CA ASP A 172 31.99 -29.49 6.87
C ASP A 172 30.56 -29.91 6.49
N GLY A 173 30.19 -29.86 5.21
CA GLY A 173 28.85 -30.18 4.70
C GLY A 173 27.79 -29.08 4.92
N GLU A 174 28.18 -27.92 5.43
CA GLU A 174 27.32 -26.74 5.61
C GLU A 174 27.09 -26.00 4.29
N LYS A 175 25.88 -25.47 4.11
CA LYS A 175 25.56 -24.66 2.94
C LYS A 175 26.11 -23.24 3.08
N ILE A 176 26.94 -22.83 2.13
CA ILE A 176 27.54 -21.49 2.04
C ILE A 176 27.14 -20.80 0.74
N ILE A 177 27.12 -19.47 0.76
CA ILE A 177 26.95 -18.60 -0.40
C ILE A 177 28.32 -18.04 -0.77
N GLN A 178 28.69 -18.13 -2.05
CA GLN A 178 29.94 -17.56 -2.58
C GLN A 178 29.70 -16.95 -3.97
N ARG A 179 30.67 -16.19 -4.51
CA ARG A 179 30.63 -15.77 -5.91
C ARG A 179 30.86 -16.96 -6.83
N LYS A 180 30.12 -17.01 -7.94
CA LYS A 180 30.43 -17.95 -9.02
C LYS A 180 31.78 -17.61 -9.58
N GLN A 181 32.59 -18.63 -9.82
CA GLN A 181 33.79 -18.46 -10.61
C GLN A 181 33.38 -18.28 -12.08
N PRO A 182 33.97 -17.31 -12.79
CA PRO A 182 33.71 -17.08 -14.21
C PRO A 182 34.16 -18.27 -15.09
#